data_AF-F9XP73-F1
#
_entry.id   AF-F9XP73-F1
#
_cell.length_a   1.000
_cell.length_b   1.000
_cell.length_c   1.000
_cell.angle_alpha   90.00
_cell.angle_beta   90.00
_cell.angle_gamma   90.00
#
_symmetry.space_group_name_H-M   'P 1'
#
loop_
_entity.id
_entity.type
_entity.pdbx_description
1 polymer ?
#
loop_
_entity_poly.entity_id
_entity_poly.type
_entity_poly.pdbx_seq_one_letter_code
_entity_poly.pdbx_strand_id
1 'polypeptide(L)'
;VQQLLYAFGDTDHPLPLTVTTLDEILTEFIIETCHAAALCASYSRRQKIKVDDFRWVLRQNPALLGRVSEYMFREKFMKNARKAVDMDGLQKESAANLADLAEVGGADKEDLKGGKKGRGRGRKKRKVEDGDEVGGGGKRVELG
;
A
#
# COMPACT_ATOMS: atom_id res chain seq x y z
N VAL A 1 1.84 22.68 -10.75
CA VAL A 1 2.16 22.53 -12.20
C VAL A 1 3.54 23.07 -12.58
N GLN A 2 3.94 24.27 -12.14
CA GLN A 2 5.25 24.88 -12.50
C GLN A 2 6.48 23.99 -12.26
N GLN A 3 6.58 23.32 -11.12
CA GLN A 3 7.69 22.38 -10.83
C GLN A 3 7.74 21.20 -11.81
N LEU A 4 6.58 20.75 -12.31
CA LEU A 4 6.52 19.70 -13.33
C LEU A 4 7.11 20.23 -14.64
N LEU A 5 6.70 21.43 -15.08
CA LEU A 5 7.25 22.06 -16.28
C LEU A 5 8.77 22.17 -16.20
N TYR A 6 9.31 22.66 -15.09
CA TYR A 6 10.75 22.71 -14.85
C TYR A 6 11.42 21.33 -14.91
N ALA A 7 10.83 20.32 -14.26
CA ALA A 7 11.35 18.94 -14.31
C ALA A 7 11.33 18.32 -15.73
N PHE A 8 10.43 18.79 -16.60
CA PHE A 8 10.37 18.41 -18.02
C PHE A 8 11.25 19.28 -18.92
N GLY A 9 12.02 20.22 -18.36
CA GLY A 9 13.00 21.03 -19.08
C GLY A 9 12.52 22.42 -19.50
N ASP A 10 11.39 22.90 -18.97
CA ASP A 10 10.96 24.30 -19.12
C ASP A 10 11.83 25.23 -18.24
N THR A 11 11.68 26.54 -18.45
CA THR A 11 12.31 27.61 -17.68
C THR A 11 11.83 27.63 -16.21
N ASP A 12 12.62 28.24 -15.32
CA ASP A 12 12.27 28.39 -13.90
C ASP A 12 11.03 29.29 -13.67
N HIS A 13 10.77 30.20 -14.62
CA HIS A 13 9.64 31.13 -14.58
C HIS A 13 8.83 31.04 -15.89
N PRO A 14 8.05 29.95 -16.08
CA PRO A 14 7.20 29.81 -17.25
C PRO A 14 6.11 30.88 -17.28
N LEU A 15 5.65 31.18 -18.49
CA LEU A 15 4.59 32.16 -18.71
C LEU A 15 3.34 31.79 -17.88
N PRO A 16 2.70 32.74 -17.17
CA PRO A 16 1.54 32.44 -16.32
C PRO A 16 0.41 31.76 -17.08
N LEU A 17 0.17 32.19 -18.33
CA LEU A 17 -0.85 31.61 -19.19
C LEU A 17 -0.60 30.12 -19.46
N THR A 18 0.65 29.71 -19.74
CA THR A 18 1.01 28.30 -19.94
C THR A 18 0.71 27.46 -18.71
N VAL A 19 1.01 27.99 -17.52
CA VAL A 19 0.74 27.30 -16.26
C VAL A 19 -0.76 27.10 -16.08
N THR A 20 -1.57 28.14 -16.28
CA THR A 20 -3.04 28.08 -16.16
C THR A 20 -3.64 27.13 -17.18
N THR A 21 -3.27 27.26 -18.47
CA THR A 21 -3.81 26.37 -19.52
C THR A 21 -3.45 24.91 -19.27
N LEU A 22 -2.22 24.61 -18.83
CA LEU A 22 -1.85 23.23 -18.53
C LEU A 22 -2.58 22.69 -17.29
N ASP A 23 -2.86 23.55 -16.29
CA ASP A 23 -3.64 23.18 -15.11
C ASP A 23 -5.09 22.84 -15.46
N GLU A 24 -5.71 23.61 -16.36
CA GLU A 24 -7.06 23.34 -16.88
C GLU A 24 -7.11 22.00 -17.62
N ILE A 25 -6.19 21.78 -18.58
CA ILE A 25 -6.10 20.52 -19.34
C ILE A 25 -5.88 19.33 -18.40
N LEU A 26 -4.99 19.46 -17.42
CA LEU A 26 -4.67 18.39 -16.48
C LEU A 26 -5.86 18.07 -15.57
N THR A 27 -6.55 19.10 -15.10
CA THR A 27 -7.74 18.94 -14.26
C THR A 27 -8.86 18.24 -15.03
N GLU A 28 -9.12 18.66 -16.27
CA GLU A 28 -10.10 18.01 -17.15
C GLU A 28 -9.77 16.54 -17.38
N PHE A 29 -8.52 16.22 -17.73
CA PHE A 29 -8.06 14.86 -17.92
C PHE A 29 -8.28 13.98 -16.67
N ILE A 30 -7.99 14.50 -15.47
CA ILE A 30 -8.18 13.77 -14.21
C ILE A 30 -9.67 13.52 -13.95
N ILE A 31 -10.52 14.51 -14.16
CA ILE A 31 -11.97 14.41 -13.94
C ILE A 31 -12.57 13.36 -14.89
N GLU A 32 -12.26 13.46 -16.18
CA GLU A 32 -12.75 12.50 -17.19
C GLU A 32 -12.30 11.07 -16.88
N THR A 33 -11.03 10.90 -16.52
CA THR A 33 -10.47 9.58 -16.15
C THR A 33 -11.17 9.01 -14.91
N CYS A 34 -11.45 9.85 -13.91
CA CYS A 34 -12.17 9.43 -12.70
C CYS A 34 -13.62 9.03 -12.99
N HIS A 35 -14.32 9.79 -13.83
CA HIS A 35 -15.67 9.42 -14.26
C HIS A 35 -15.68 8.09 -15.02
N ALA A 36 -14.75 7.89 -15.95
CA ALA A 36 -14.62 6.61 -16.65
C ALA A 36 -14.34 5.45 -15.69
N ALA A 37 -13.46 5.64 -14.69
CA ALA A 37 -13.16 4.62 -13.69
C ALA A 37 -14.37 4.33 -12.79
N ALA A 38 -15.13 5.36 -12.40
CA ALA A 38 -16.37 5.23 -11.64
C ALA A 38 -17.44 4.43 -12.41
N LEU A 39 -17.55 4.63 -13.72
CA LEU A 39 -18.42 3.83 -14.59
C LEU A 39 -17.99 2.35 -14.60
N CYS A 40 -16.69 2.08 -14.66
CA CYS A 40 -16.15 0.72 -14.62
C CYS A 40 -16.43 0.03 -13.28
N ALA A 41 -16.24 0.74 -12.16
CA ALA A 41 -16.61 0.25 -10.84
C ALA A 41 -18.12 -0.04 -10.74
N SER A 42 -18.94 0.88 -11.25
CA SER A 42 -20.40 0.75 -11.27
C SER A 42 -20.87 -0.45 -12.09
N TYR A 43 -20.21 -0.74 -13.22
CA TYR A 43 -20.49 -1.94 -14.03
C TYR A 43 -20.23 -3.24 -13.24
N SER A 44 -19.25 -3.22 -12.34
CA SER A 44 -18.97 -4.29 -11.38
C SER A 44 -19.88 -4.25 -10.14
N ARG A 45 -20.93 -3.41 -10.12
CA ARG A 45 -21.82 -3.17 -8.97
C ARG A 45 -21.09 -2.72 -7.71
N ARG A 46 -19.97 -2.01 -7.86
CA ARG A 46 -19.18 -1.45 -6.75
C ARG A 46 -19.33 0.06 -6.73
N GLN A 47 -19.55 0.61 -5.54
CA GLN A 47 -19.50 2.06 -5.31
C GLN A 47 -18.06 2.54 -5.06
N LYS A 48 -17.19 1.68 -4.52
CA LYS A 48 -15.77 1.97 -4.29
C LYS A 48 -14.97 1.72 -5.57
N ILE A 49 -14.24 2.75 -6.01
CA ILE A 49 -13.30 2.69 -7.13
C ILE A 49 -12.00 2.00 -6.67
N LYS A 50 -11.48 1.10 -7.50
CA LYS A 50 -10.22 0.39 -7.29
C LYS A 50 -9.20 0.78 -8.35
N VAL A 51 -7.93 0.49 -8.10
CA VAL A 51 -6.87 0.79 -9.08
C VAL A 51 -7.00 -0.01 -10.38
N ASP A 52 -7.61 -1.20 -10.31
CA ASP A 52 -7.91 -1.99 -11.50
C ASP A 52 -8.91 -1.30 -12.44
N ASP A 53 -9.80 -0.45 -11.91
CA ASP A 53 -10.72 0.34 -12.72
C ASP A 53 -9.93 1.35 -13.58
N PHE A 54 -8.89 1.98 -13.03
CA PHE A 54 -7.99 2.86 -13.78
C PHE A 54 -7.14 2.11 -14.82
N ARG A 55 -6.68 0.89 -14.52
CA ARG A 55 -5.99 0.04 -15.51
C ARG A 55 -6.89 -0.27 -16.69
N TRP A 56 -8.17 -0.53 -16.43
CA TRP A 56 -9.14 -0.80 -17.48
C TRP A 56 -9.42 0.43 -18.34
N VAL A 57 -9.55 1.62 -17.74
CA VAL A 57 -9.72 2.89 -18.46
C VAL A 57 -8.51 3.19 -19.35
N LEU A 58 -7.30 3.03 -18.81
CA LEU A 58 -6.04 3.32 -19.51
C LEU A 58 -5.62 2.25 -20.52
N ARG A 59 -6.40 1.19 -20.73
CA ARG A 59 -6.02 0.05 -21.60
C ARG A 59 -5.73 0.43 -23.05
N GLN A 60 -6.32 1.53 -23.53
CA GLN A 60 -6.12 2.04 -24.89
C GLN A 60 -4.85 2.88 -25.02
N ASN A 61 -4.25 3.32 -23.90
CA ASN A 61 -3.00 4.06 -23.88
C ASN A 61 -1.89 3.21 -23.23
N PRO A 62 -1.15 2.41 -24.02
CA PRO A 62 -0.16 1.48 -23.48
C PRO A 62 0.99 2.19 -22.75
N ALA A 63 1.34 3.42 -23.13
CA ALA A 63 2.39 4.19 -22.48
C ALA A 63 2.00 4.60 -21.06
N LEU A 64 0.78 5.14 -20.89
CA LEU A 64 0.26 5.51 -19.56
C LEU A 64 0.02 4.27 -18.70
N LEU A 65 -0.54 3.20 -19.28
CA LEU A 65 -0.75 1.95 -18.56
C LEU A 65 0.57 1.32 -18.08
N GLY A 66 1.60 1.33 -18.93
CA GLY A 66 2.94 0.85 -18.60
C GLY A 66 3.53 1.63 -17.42
N ARG A 67 3.45 2.96 -17.48
CA ARG A 67 3.91 3.85 -16.40
C ARG A 67 3.18 3.58 -15.08
N VAL A 68 1.85 3.51 -15.09
CA VAL A 68 1.05 3.16 -13.89
C VAL A 68 1.47 1.79 -13.34
N SER A 69 1.71 0.83 -14.23
CA SER A 69 2.15 -0.52 -13.82
C SER A 69 3.51 -0.53 -13.15
N GLU A 70 4.47 0.23 -13.69
CA GLU A 70 5.79 0.41 -13.11
C GLU A 70 5.72 1.05 -11.71
N TYR A 71 4.93 2.13 -11.54
CA TYR A 71 4.76 2.77 -10.24
C TYR A 71 4.23 1.80 -9.18
N MET A 72 3.21 1.01 -9.51
CA MET A 72 2.66 0.01 -8.59
C MET A 72 3.67 -1.10 -8.25
N PHE A 73 4.48 -1.52 -9.22
CA PHE A 73 5.56 -2.47 -8.99
C PHE A 73 6.62 -1.89 -8.05
N ARG A 74 7.07 -0.67 -8.31
CA ARG A 74 8.07 0.03 -7.49
C ARG A 74 7.58 0.24 -6.05
N GLU A 75 6.30 0.57 -5.86
CA GLU A 75 5.71 0.70 -4.53
C GLU A 75 5.76 -0.62 -3.75
N LYS A 76 5.35 -1.73 -4.38
CA LYS A 76 5.42 -3.07 -3.78
C LYS A 76 6.86 -3.47 -3.48
N PHE A 77 7.78 -3.20 -4.39
CA PHE A 77 9.21 -3.45 -4.21
C PHE A 77 9.76 -2.68 -3.00
N MET A 78 9.48 -1.38 -2.89
CA MET A 78 9.92 -0.58 -1.75
C MET A 78 9.32 -1.06 -0.43
N LYS A 79 8.03 -1.44 -0.41
CA LYS A 79 7.39 -2.00 0.79
C LYS A 79 8.05 -3.30 1.23
N ASN A 80 8.39 -4.18 0.29
CA ASN A 80 9.09 -5.43 0.58
C ASN A 80 10.53 -5.19 1.05
N ALA A 81 11.25 -4.26 0.42
CA ALA A 81 12.61 -3.90 0.82
C ALA A 81 12.65 -3.36 2.27
N ARG A 82 11.70 -2.50 2.65
CA ARG A 82 11.57 -2.01 4.04
C ARG A 82 11.33 -3.14 5.04
N LYS A 83 10.47 -4.11 4.70
CA LYS A 83 10.22 -5.29 5.53
C LYS A 83 11.44 -6.20 5.67
N ALA A 84 12.21 -6.37 4.60
CA ALA A 84 13.43 -7.17 4.63
C ALA A 84 14.46 -6.56 5.59
N VAL A 85 14.61 -5.24 5.61
CA VAL A 85 15.50 -4.52 6.53
C VAL A 85 15.00 -4.61 7.98
N ASP A 86 13.69 -4.50 8.20
CA ASP A 86 13.07 -4.60 9.53
C ASP A 86 13.24 -6.00 10.14
N MET A 87 13.07 -7.06 9.34
CA MET A 87 13.30 -8.44 9.78
C MET A 87 14.78 -8.74 10.05
N ASP A 88 15.69 -8.17 9.27
CA ASP A 88 17.14 -8.33 9.49
C ASP A 88 17.62 -7.58 10.75
N GLY A 89 16.99 -6.43 11.06
CA GLY A 89 17.15 -5.72 12.32
C GLY A 89 16.64 -6.51 13.52
N LEU A 90 15.44 -7.08 13.43
CA LEU A 90 14.85 -7.90 14.49
C LEU A 90 15.62 -9.21 14.72
N GLN A 91 16.20 -9.81 13.67
CA GLN A 91 17.01 -11.02 13.79
C GLN A 91 18.37 -10.73 14.45
N LYS A 92 18.96 -9.55 14.23
CA LYS A 92 20.18 -9.10 14.93
C LYS A 92 19.90 -8.71 16.38
N GLU A 93 18.82 -7.99 16.65
CA GLU A 93 18.44 -7.63 18.02
C GLU A 93 17.99 -8.86 18.81
N SER A 94 17.27 -9.81 18.22
CA SER A 94 16.89 -11.05 18.89
C SER A 94 18.09 -11.98 19.13
N ALA A 95 19.11 -11.96 18.26
CA ALA A 95 20.35 -12.71 18.48
C ALA A 95 21.24 -12.07 19.56
N ALA A 96 21.31 -10.73 19.60
CA ALA A 96 22.02 -10.00 20.65
C ALA A 96 21.33 -10.16 22.01
N ASN A 97 20.00 -10.04 22.06
CA ASN A 97 19.23 -10.25 23.30
C ASN A 97 19.26 -11.71 23.77
N LEU A 98 19.36 -12.71 22.87
CA LEU A 98 19.51 -14.12 23.25
C LEU A 98 20.94 -14.43 23.74
N ALA A 99 21.95 -13.74 23.20
CA ALA A 99 23.33 -13.84 23.66
C ALA A 99 23.53 -13.18 25.03
N ASP A 100 22.99 -11.97 25.24
CA ASP A 100 23.05 -11.25 26.52
C ASP A 100 22.29 -12.00 27.63
N LEU A 101 21.15 -12.61 27.31
CA LEU A 101 20.39 -13.42 28.28
C LEU A 101 21.10 -14.73 28.63
N ALA A 102 21.90 -15.30 27.71
CA ALA A 102 22.73 -16.47 27.98
C ALA A 102 23.96 -16.13 28.85
N GLU A 103 24.49 -14.91 28.75
CA GLU A 103 25.63 -14.45 29.56
C GLU A 103 25.22 -14.09 30.99
N VAL A 104 24.05 -13.45 31.16
CA VAL A 104 23.51 -13.09 32.50
C VAL A 104 22.94 -14.29 33.26
N GLY A 105 22.58 -15.37 32.55
CA GLY A 105 21.88 -16.52 33.12
C GLY A 105 22.74 -17.56 33.86
N GLY A 106 24.07 -17.52 33.78
CA GLY A 106 24.96 -18.40 34.55
C GLY A 106 24.62 -19.90 34.48
N ALA A 107 24.13 -20.40 33.34
CA ALA A 107 23.70 -21.78 33.19
C ALA A 107 24.86 -22.65 32.66
N ASP A 108 25.27 -23.63 33.45
CA ASP A 108 26.21 -24.67 33.04
C ASP A 108 25.62 -25.51 31.89
N LYS A 109 26.51 -25.98 30.99
CA LYS A 109 26.16 -26.68 29.74
C LYS A 109 25.40 -28.00 29.90
N GLU A 110 25.12 -28.47 31.12
CA GLU A 110 24.48 -29.77 31.37
C GLU A 110 22.95 -29.72 31.44
N ASP A 111 22.33 -28.54 31.61
CA ASP A 111 20.87 -28.42 31.75
C ASP A 111 20.08 -28.47 30.40
N LEU A 112 20.77 -28.52 29.26
CA LEU A 112 20.13 -28.61 27.93
C LEU A 112 19.64 -30.02 27.56
N LYS A 113 19.71 -31.00 28.47
CA LYS A 113 19.37 -32.40 28.18
C LYS A 113 18.22 -32.94 29.03
N GLY A 114 17.07 -32.26 29.03
CA GLY A 114 15.87 -32.80 29.68
C GLY A 114 14.57 -32.20 29.16
N GLY A 115 13.66 -33.04 28.64
CA GLY A 115 12.24 -32.69 28.64
C GLY A 115 11.50 -32.65 27.30
N LYS A 116 11.61 -33.68 26.48
CA LYS A 116 10.51 -34.07 25.58
C LYS A 116 9.31 -34.52 26.45
N LYS A 117 8.25 -33.71 26.60
CA LYS A 117 6.83 -34.12 26.71
C LYS A 117 5.92 -32.96 27.16
N GLY A 118 4.88 -32.67 26.39
CA GLY A 118 3.78 -31.81 26.85
C GLY A 118 2.83 -31.29 25.77
N ARG A 119 2.20 -32.17 24.98
CA ARG A 119 1.03 -31.86 24.15
C ARG A 119 -0.15 -31.44 25.05
N GLY A 120 -0.86 -30.35 24.74
CA GLY A 120 -2.15 -30.10 25.40
C GLY A 120 -2.91 -28.81 25.09
N ARG A 121 -3.63 -28.79 23.94
CA ARG A 121 -4.95 -28.16 23.72
C ARG A 121 -5.21 -26.69 24.15
N GLY A 122 -5.36 -25.83 23.14
CA GLY A 122 -6.05 -24.53 23.27
C GLY A 122 -6.26 -23.78 21.95
N ARG A 123 -6.49 -24.49 20.84
CA ARG A 123 -6.67 -23.89 19.51
C ARG A 123 -8.06 -23.27 19.38
N LYS A 124 -8.28 -22.05 19.90
CA LYS A 124 -9.41 -21.21 19.48
C LYS A 124 -8.98 -20.38 18.27
N LYS A 125 -9.18 -20.99 17.09
CA LYS A 125 -9.07 -20.36 15.78
C LYS A 125 -10.00 -19.13 15.74
N ARG A 126 -9.46 -17.91 15.84
CA ARG A 126 -10.14 -16.73 15.30
C ARG A 126 -9.74 -16.64 13.83
N LYS A 127 -10.71 -16.90 12.96
CA LYS A 127 -10.65 -16.59 11.53
C LYS A 127 -10.62 -15.06 11.45
N VAL A 128 -9.47 -14.48 11.14
CA VAL A 128 -9.40 -13.06 10.75
C VAL A 128 -9.78 -13.03 9.28
N GLU A 129 -11.02 -12.65 9.01
CA GLU A 129 -11.42 -12.14 7.70
C GLU A 129 -10.82 -10.75 7.60
N ASP A 130 -9.87 -10.57 6.69
CA ASP A 130 -9.38 -9.24 6.31
C ASP A 130 -10.41 -8.63 5.35
N GLY A 131 -11.52 -8.17 5.93
CA GLY A 131 -12.51 -7.32 5.30
C GLY A 131 -12.24 -5.89 5.75
N ASP A 132 -11.73 -5.07 4.84
CA ASP A 132 -11.49 -3.65 5.04
C ASP A 132 -12.85 -2.89 5.07
N GLU A 133 -13.53 -2.99 6.23
CA GLU A 133 -14.70 -2.20 6.58
C GLU A 133 -14.29 -0.89 7.25
N VAL A 134 -14.08 0.14 6.45
CA VAL A 134 -14.23 1.53 6.92
C VAL A 134 -15.73 1.84 6.90
N GLY A 135 -16.35 1.79 8.09
CA GLY A 135 -17.78 1.99 8.32
C GLY A 135 -18.24 3.43 8.09
N GLY A 136 -19.36 3.57 7.38
CA GLY A 136 -20.13 4.80 7.25
C GLY A 136 -21.34 4.79 8.19
N GLY A 137 -21.52 5.89 8.93
CA GLY A 137 -22.74 6.16 9.70
C GLY A 137 -23.68 7.06 8.89
N GLY A 138 -24.53 6.47 8.05
CA GLY A 138 -25.62 7.16 7.36
C GLY A 138 -26.95 6.85 8.06
N LYS A 139 -27.52 7.84 8.75
CA LYS A 139 -28.83 7.72 9.41
C LYS A 139 -29.92 7.72 8.34
N ARG A 140 -30.67 6.62 8.23
CA ARG A 140 -31.84 6.46 7.35
C ARG A 140 -32.96 7.38 7.84
N VAL A 141 -33.44 8.28 6.98
CA VAL A 141 -34.65 9.07 7.22
C VAL A 141 -35.81 8.30 6.59
N GLU A 142 -36.77 7.86 7.41
CA GLU A 142 -38.06 7.36 6.93
C GLU A 142 -38.96 8.56 6.61
N LEU A 143 -39.50 8.59 5.40
CA LEU A 143 -40.55 9.52 5.01
C LEU A 143 -41.90 8.85 5.34
N GLY A 144 -42.61 9.45 6.29
CA GLY A 144 -44.05 9.31 6.50
C GLY A 144 -44.74 10.63 6.19
#